data_AF-A0A517VI18-F1
#
_entry.id   AF-A0A517VI18-F1
#
_cell.length_a   1.000
_cell.length_b   1.000
_cell.length_c   1.000
_cell.angle_alpha   90.00
_cell.angle_beta   90.00
_cell.angle_gamma   90.00
#
_symmetry.space_group_name_H-M   'P 1'
#
loop_
_entity.id
_entity.type
_entity.pdbx_description
1 polymer ?
#
loop_
_entity_poly.entity_id
_entity_poly.type
_entity_poly.pdbx_seq_one_letter_code
_entity_poly.pdbx_strand_id
1 'polypeptide(L)'
;MKQVALFSVVLLLLLPARSAEACMNCVNSVTDIHTPFLNSLIGVFFGWLLITLIFNRPLSTGTKRFYYFGVPVFALGFLLIIPLGVGLIVLFSWIIYLLYRVLPVLIRKDETIHKNLIPFSVNALALSVSFILIFVTTTQANSTPGLIKSLGHVSPFYPGTVHSVMSRLIQRGPEVVDPLSKTLEQTLDREYISPFLPTRIAYCLSEIGSPQAEAVLKQVVAEEIDLSDNENTKWEAAVCCLYADCTGPRAVPVLQELLENSDEKQQFIPLCALVRTGDFNAIETVLEHVDDLQKQLQQPFTNRGFAAMIRLTLQALAEGQSPEDLKASPIYHRMLLGLRPDHQTQTGIVWNQQWDAELDIAALQDHWSHILKQKSIVEQQDAQGNPVYIIAGDTPPVEARKPVLEND
;
A
#
# COMPACT_ATOMS: atom_id res chain seq x y z
N MET A 1 -29.09 28.15 1.06
CA MET A 1 -28.79 27.35 -0.16
C MET A 1 -27.91 28.06 -1.18
N LYS A 2 -28.05 29.38 -1.45
CA LYS A 2 -27.16 30.09 -2.40
C LYS A 2 -25.71 30.27 -1.93
N GLN A 3 -25.45 30.34 -0.62
CA GLN A 3 -24.10 30.54 -0.07
C GLN A 3 -23.23 29.28 -0.07
N VAL A 4 -23.83 28.09 0.05
CA VAL A 4 -23.10 26.80 0.03
C VAL A 4 -22.66 26.45 -1.40
N ALA A 5 -23.51 26.70 -2.40
CA ALA A 5 -23.15 26.54 -3.82
C ALA A 5 -22.05 27.52 -4.26
N LEU A 6 -22.04 28.74 -3.70
CA LEU A 6 -20.97 29.71 -3.96
C LEU A 6 -19.64 29.27 -3.35
N PHE A 7 -19.65 28.68 -2.15
CA PHE A 7 -18.45 28.20 -1.48
C PHE A 7 -17.81 27.00 -2.21
N SER A 8 -18.62 26.07 -2.73
CA SER A 8 -18.13 24.94 -3.53
C SER A 8 -17.55 25.37 -4.88
N VAL A 9 -18.17 26.35 -5.54
CA VAL A 9 -17.68 26.90 -6.81
C VAL A 9 -16.41 27.72 -6.61
N VAL A 10 -16.30 28.49 -5.52
CA VAL A 10 -15.09 29.23 -5.17
C VAL A 10 -13.94 28.28 -4.81
N LEU A 11 -14.22 27.17 -4.10
CA LEU A 11 -13.21 26.15 -3.78
C LEU A 11 -12.68 25.44 -5.05
N LEU A 12 -13.56 25.15 -6.02
CA LEU A 12 -13.21 24.53 -7.31
C LEU A 12 -12.50 25.49 -8.29
N LEU A 13 -12.77 26.79 -8.21
CA LEU A 13 -12.11 27.81 -9.06
C LEU A 13 -10.76 28.28 -8.50
N LEU A 14 -10.49 28.07 -7.20
CA LEU A 14 -9.23 28.45 -6.55
C LEU A 14 -8.16 27.34 -6.56
N LEU A 15 -8.54 26.09 -6.91
CA LEU A 15 -7.60 24.99 -7.04
C LEU A 15 -7.00 24.96 -8.45
N PRO A 16 -5.65 25.02 -8.61
CA PRO A 16 -5.01 24.80 -9.90
C PRO A 16 -5.51 23.49 -10.53
N ALA A 17 -5.84 23.48 -11.83
CA ALA A 17 -6.45 22.33 -12.52
C ALA A 17 -5.73 20.98 -12.23
N ARG A 18 -4.40 20.99 -12.13
CA ARG A 18 -3.58 19.82 -11.79
C ARG A 18 -3.83 19.27 -10.38
N SER A 19 -4.12 20.13 -9.41
CA SER A 19 -4.40 19.73 -8.02
C SER A 19 -5.82 19.16 -7.85
N ALA A 20 -6.80 19.70 -8.60
CA ALA A 20 -8.14 19.15 -8.66
C ALA A 20 -8.15 17.78 -9.38
N GLU A 21 -7.40 17.64 -10.47
CA GLU A 21 -7.23 16.39 -11.21
C GLU A 21 -6.53 15.31 -10.36
N ALA A 22 -5.47 15.67 -9.63
CA ALA A 22 -4.81 14.75 -8.70
C ALA A 22 -5.74 14.33 -7.54
N CYS A 23 -6.53 15.25 -6.97
CA CYS A 23 -7.50 14.93 -5.93
C CYS A 23 -8.63 14.02 -6.47
N MET A 24 -9.17 14.31 -7.67
CA MET A 24 -10.20 13.47 -8.29
C MET A 24 -9.65 12.10 -8.67
N ASN A 25 -8.42 11.99 -9.18
CA ASN A 25 -7.79 10.71 -9.48
C ASN A 25 -7.54 9.87 -8.21
N CYS A 26 -7.20 10.51 -7.09
CA CYS A 26 -7.06 9.83 -5.80
C CYS A 26 -8.42 9.37 -5.24
N VAL A 27 -9.44 10.22 -5.29
CA VAL A 27 -10.80 9.85 -4.84
C VAL A 27 -11.35 8.75 -5.73
N ASN A 28 -11.14 8.83 -7.04
CA ASN A 28 -11.55 7.80 -7.99
C ASN A 28 -10.79 6.49 -7.74
N SER A 29 -9.48 6.50 -7.47
CA SER A 29 -8.75 5.25 -7.23
C SER A 29 -9.15 4.56 -5.92
N VAL A 30 -9.41 5.32 -4.84
CA VAL A 30 -9.94 4.77 -3.59
C VAL A 30 -11.38 4.27 -3.77
N THR A 31 -12.19 5.01 -4.51
CA THR A 31 -13.59 4.65 -4.82
C THR A 31 -13.66 3.45 -5.76
N ASP A 32 -12.74 3.29 -6.71
CA ASP A 32 -12.67 2.13 -7.61
C ASP A 32 -12.27 0.86 -6.84
N ILE A 33 -11.55 0.97 -5.73
CA ILE A 33 -11.18 -0.18 -4.90
C ILE A 33 -12.30 -0.59 -3.97
N HIS A 34 -12.95 0.37 -3.30
CA HIS A 34 -14.02 0.07 -2.36
C HIS A 34 -15.38 -0.12 -3.05
N THR A 35 -15.59 0.52 -4.20
CA THR A 35 -16.85 0.53 -4.97
C THR A 35 -16.58 0.56 -6.49
N PRO A 36 -15.94 -0.46 -7.07
CA PRO A 36 -15.55 -0.51 -8.49
C PRO A 36 -16.71 -0.35 -9.49
N PHE A 37 -17.93 -0.55 -9.02
CA PHE A 37 -19.15 -0.46 -9.81
C PHE A 37 -19.75 0.95 -9.86
N LEU A 38 -19.27 1.90 -9.06
CA LEU A 38 -19.93 3.20 -8.87
C LEU A 38 -20.03 3.98 -10.18
N ASN A 39 -18.95 4.04 -10.96
CA ASN A 39 -18.91 4.74 -12.24
C ASN A 39 -19.87 4.11 -13.27
N SER A 40 -19.94 2.77 -13.32
CA SER A 40 -20.90 2.07 -14.17
C SER A 40 -22.33 2.31 -13.72
N LEU A 41 -22.59 2.35 -12.41
CA LEU A 41 -23.91 2.62 -11.85
C LEU A 41 -24.37 4.06 -12.16
N ILE A 42 -23.46 5.03 -12.08
CA ILE A 42 -23.70 6.42 -12.51
C ILE A 42 -24.07 6.44 -14.00
N GLY A 43 -23.32 5.74 -14.85
CA GLY A 43 -23.61 5.64 -16.28
C GLY A 43 -24.99 5.05 -16.59
N VAL A 44 -25.34 3.91 -15.96
CA VAL A 44 -26.67 3.30 -16.11
C VAL A 44 -27.77 4.23 -15.62
N PHE A 45 -27.53 4.93 -14.51
CA PHE A 45 -28.48 5.90 -13.99
C PHE A 45 -28.73 7.04 -14.98
N PHE A 46 -27.70 7.64 -15.56
CA PHE A 46 -27.85 8.70 -16.56
C PHE A 46 -28.54 8.19 -17.84
N GLY A 47 -28.17 6.99 -18.31
CA GLY A 47 -28.83 6.35 -19.44
C GLY A 47 -30.31 6.10 -19.18
N TRP A 48 -30.65 5.55 -18.00
CA TRP A 48 -32.03 5.35 -17.56
C TRP A 48 -32.80 6.67 -17.46
N LEU A 49 -32.18 7.72 -16.91
CA LEU A 49 -32.80 9.03 -16.77
C LEU A 49 -33.12 9.64 -18.15
N LEU A 50 -32.19 9.54 -19.11
CA LEU A 50 -32.39 9.99 -20.50
C LEU A 50 -33.50 9.20 -21.20
N ILE A 51 -33.50 7.87 -21.09
CA ILE A 51 -34.55 7.00 -21.66
C ILE A 51 -35.92 7.35 -21.04
N THR A 52 -35.97 7.51 -19.73
CA THR A 52 -37.18 7.87 -18.99
C THR A 52 -37.71 9.25 -19.41
N LEU A 53 -36.82 10.21 -19.71
CA LEU A 53 -37.17 11.53 -20.23
C LEU A 53 -37.73 11.46 -21.67
N ILE A 54 -37.18 10.59 -22.52
CA ILE A 54 -37.64 10.43 -23.90
C ILE A 54 -39.03 9.78 -23.95
N PHE A 55 -39.24 8.73 -23.16
CA PHE A 55 -40.48 7.95 -23.19
C PHE A 55 -41.61 8.50 -22.30
N ASN A 56 -41.33 9.41 -21.36
CA ASN A 56 -42.36 10.08 -20.54
C ASN A 56 -42.54 11.57 -20.90
N ARG A 57 -43.31 11.87 -21.95
CA ARG A 57 -43.92 13.20 -22.19
C ARG A 57 -45.38 13.23 -21.72
N PRO A 58 -45.92 14.43 -21.41
CA PRO A 58 -45.71 15.16 -20.16
C PRO A 58 -46.54 14.55 -19.01
N LEU A 59 -45.89 14.23 -17.89
CA LEU A 59 -46.61 14.00 -16.63
C LEU A 59 -47.32 15.32 -16.25
N SER A 60 -48.65 15.28 -16.15
CA SER A 60 -49.54 16.45 -16.05
C SER A 60 -49.53 17.16 -14.69
N THR A 61 -48.81 16.64 -13.69
CA THR A 61 -48.85 17.15 -12.31
C THR A 61 -47.45 17.23 -11.70
N GLY A 62 -47.17 18.34 -11.01
CA GLY A 62 -45.84 18.67 -10.46
C GLY A 62 -45.32 17.68 -9.41
N THR A 63 -46.21 17.07 -8.62
CA THR A 63 -45.86 16.02 -7.65
C THR A 63 -45.36 14.74 -8.32
N LYS A 64 -45.97 14.32 -9.44
CA LYS A 64 -45.45 13.18 -10.21
C LYS A 64 -44.06 13.51 -10.74
N ARG A 65 -43.84 14.71 -11.30
CA ARG A 65 -42.50 15.13 -11.75
C ARG A 65 -41.46 15.13 -10.62
N PHE A 66 -41.83 15.55 -9.41
CA PHE A 66 -40.91 15.54 -8.27
C PHE A 66 -40.52 14.11 -7.83
N TYR A 67 -41.46 13.17 -7.79
CA TYR A 67 -41.12 11.77 -7.48
C TYR A 67 -40.35 11.07 -8.61
N TYR A 68 -40.66 11.35 -9.87
CA TYR A 68 -39.97 10.74 -11.02
C TYR A 68 -38.57 11.33 -11.28
N PHE A 69 -38.40 12.64 -11.08
CA PHE A 69 -37.15 13.34 -11.44
C PHE A 69 -36.44 13.91 -10.22
N GLY A 70 -37.17 14.49 -9.26
CA GLY A 70 -36.60 15.15 -8.09
C GLY A 70 -35.88 14.19 -7.15
N VAL A 71 -36.52 13.08 -6.76
CA VAL A 71 -35.91 12.12 -5.81
C VAL A 71 -34.66 11.43 -6.38
N PRO A 72 -34.65 10.93 -7.63
CA PRO A 72 -33.44 10.34 -8.21
C PRO A 72 -32.31 11.36 -8.44
N VAL A 73 -32.62 12.57 -8.92
CA VAL A 73 -31.62 13.64 -9.15
C VAL A 73 -31.09 14.19 -7.83
N PHE A 74 -31.92 14.30 -6.79
CA PHE A 74 -31.50 14.71 -5.46
C PHE A 74 -30.65 13.63 -4.78
N ALA A 75 -31.00 12.36 -4.93
CA ALA A 75 -30.20 11.23 -4.49
C ALA A 75 -28.85 11.14 -5.23
N LEU A 76 -28.83 11.39 -6.54
CA LEU A 76 -27.60 11.45 -7.34
C LEU A 76 -26.73 12.65 -6.96
N GLY A 77 -27.34 13.82 -6.76
CA GLY A 77 -26.65 15.02 -6.30
C GLY A 77 -26.01 14.83 -4.92
N PHE A 78 -26.59 13.99 -4.06
CA PHE A 78 -26.02 13.63 -2.76
C PHE A 78 -24.96 12.51 -2.85
N LEU A 79 -25.13 11.56 -3.76
CA LEU A 79 -24.18 10.50 -4.11
C LEU A 79 -22.85 11.04 -4.67
N LEU A 80 -22.90 12.15 -5.41
CA LEU A 80 -21.73 12.83 -5.93
C LEU A 80 -20.95 13.63 -4.87
N ILE A 81 -21.51 13.81 -3.66
CA ILE A 81 -20.91 14.68 -2.62
C ILE A 81 -20.04 13.88 -1.63
N ILE A 82 -20.26 12.58 -1.38
CA ILE A 82 -19.44 11.77 -0.43
C ILE A 82 -19.42 10.27 -0.78
N PRO A 83 -18.26 9.57 -0.78
CA PRO A 83 -18.15 8.19 -1.25
C PRO A 83 -18.47 7.07 -0.23
N LEU A 84 -18.98 7.32 0.97
CA LEU A 84 -19.27 6.23 1.94
C LEU A 84 -20.68 6.29 2.53
N GLY A 85 -21.44 5.21 2.33
CA GLY A 85 -22.66 4.86 3.09
C GLY A 85 -24.00 5.17 2.42
N VAL A 86 -24.13 6.31 1.72
CA VAL A 86 -25.45 6.77 1.24
C VAL A 86 -25.91 6.04 -0.03
N GLY A 87 -25.00 5.50 -0.84
CA GLY A 87 -25.37 4.74 -2.04
C GLY A 87 -26.17 3.47 -1.73
N LEU A 88 -25.91 2.82 -0.60
CA LEU A 88 -26.74 1.72 -0.09
C LEU A 88 -28.16 2.21 0.26
N ILE A 89 -28.29 3.37 0.90
CA ILE A 89 -29.60 3.94 1.24
C ILE A 89 -30.39 4.28 -0.02
N VAL A 90 -29.74 4.78 -1.07
CA VAL A 90 -30.39 5.06 -2.36
C VAL A 90 -30.81 3.77 -3.06
N LEU A 91 -29.95 2.75 -3.08
CA LEU A 91 -30.28 1.44 -3.64
C LEU A 91 -31.45 0.79 -2.87
N PHE A 92 -31.44 0.84 -1.54
CA PHE A 92 -32.55 0.38 -0.70
C PHE A 92 -33.82 1.20 -0.94
N SER A 93 -33.73 2.52 -1.01
CA SER A 93 -34.88 3.39 -1.30
C SER A 93 -35.47 3.11 -2.68
N TRP A 94 -34.62 2.78 -3.65
CA TRP A 94 -35.02 2.42 -5.00
C TRP A 94 -35.66 1.03 -5.07
N ILE A 95 -35.11 0.04 -4.36
CA ILE A 95 -35.70 -1.29 -4.21
C ILE A 95 -37.07 -1.19 -3.51
N ILE A 96 -37.18 -0.42 -2.42
CA ILE A 96 -38.44 -0.19 -1.71
C ILE A 96 -39.46 0.51 -2.62
N TYR A 97 -39.03 1.50 -3.40
CA TYR A 97 -39.89 2.17 -4.38
C TYR A 97 -40.40 1.19 -5.45
N LEU A 98 -39.52 0.32 -5.98
CA LEU A 98 -39.89 -0.71 -6.94
C LEU A 98 -40.87 -1.71 -6.34
N LEU A 99 -40.62 -2.21 -5.13
CA LEU A 99 -41.55 -3.08 -4.42
C LEU A 99 -42.90 -2.40 -4.21
N TYR A 100 -42.93 -1.14 -3.79
CA TYR A 100 -44.17 -0.36 -3.67
C TYR A 100 -44.91 -0.18 -4.99
N ARG A 101 -44.21 -0.10 -6.13
CA ARG A 101 -44.80 0.02 -7.47
C ARG A 101 -45.30 -1.32 -8.02
N VAL A 102 -44.62 -2.42 -7.67
CA VAL A 102 -44.87 -3.78 -8.19
C VAL A 102 -45.92 -4.52 -7.36
N LEU A 103 -45.94 -4.30 -6.05
CA LEU A 103 -46.86 -4.98 -5.13
C LEU A 103 -48.35 -4.70 -5.45
N PRO A 104 -48.79 -3.46 -5.78
CA PRO A 104 -50.17 -3.20 -6.19
C PRO A 104 -50.52 -3.84 -7.54
N VAL A 105 -49.54 -3.99 -8.44
CA VAL A 105 -49.68 -4.63 -9.75
C VAL A 105 -49.84 -6.15 -9.62
N LEU A 106 -49.13 -6.77 -8.68
CA LEU A 106 -49.26 -8.21 -8.38
C LEU A 106 -50.56 -8.53 -7.62
N ILE A 107 -51.03 -7.62 -6.75
CA ILE A 107 -52.22 -7.83 -5.91
C ILE A 107 -53.53 -7.53 -6.65
N ARG A 108 -53.57 -6.48 -7.50
CA ARG A 108 -54.76 -6.16 -8.31
C ARG A 108 -54.51 -6.61 -9.75
N LYS A 109 -55.12 -7.74 -10.14
CA LYS A 109 -55.24 -8.20 -11.53
C LYS A 109 -56.07 -7.22 -12.35
N ASP A 110 -55.50 -6.06 -12.67
CA ASP A 110 -56.20 -4.94 -13.30
C ASP A 110 -55.63 -4.68 -14.71
N GLU A 111 -56.47 -4.22 -15.64
CA GLU A 111 -56.10 -3.94 -17.05
C GLU A 111 -55.02 -2.84 -17.19
N THR A 112 -54.71 -2.17 -16.07
CA THR A 112 -53.64 -1.17 -15.93
C THR A 112 -52.22 -1.75 -16.08
N ILE A 113 -52.06 -3.08 -16.10
CA ILE A 113 -50.78 -3.77 -16.38
C ILE A 113 -50.29 -3.45 -17.79
N HIS A 114 -51.15 -3.48 -18.82
CA HIS A 114 -50.72 -3.20 -20.20
C HIS A 114 -50.26 -1.76 -20.40
N LYS A 115 -50.89 -0.78 -19.72
CA LYS A 115 -50.50 0.64 -19.80
C LYS A 115 -49.19 0.96 -19.06
N ASN A 116 -48.82 0.14 -18.08
CA ASN A 116 -47.59 0.30 -17.29
C ASN A 116 -46.49 -0.72 -17.63
N LEU A 117 -46.73 -1.61 -18.59
CA LEU A 117 -45.81 -2.67 -18.98
C LEU A 117 -44.49 -2.09 -19.50
N ILE A 118 -44.55 -1.02 -20.32
CA ILE A 118 -43.35 -0.39 -20.89
C ILE A 118 -42.46 0.23 -19.79
N PRO A 119 -42.96 1.11 -18.89
CA PRO A 119 -42.17 1.60 -17.75
C PRO A 119 -41.64 0.49 -16.84
N PHE A 120 -42.43 -0.57 -16.61
CA PHE A 120 -42.00 -1.71 -15.79
C PHE A 120 -40.85 -2.48 -16.45
N SER A 121 -40.97 -2.81 -17.74
CA SER A 121 -39.92 -3.49 -18.50
C SER A 121 -38.64 -2.67 -18.59
N VAL A 122 -38.73 -1.34 -18.76
CA VAL A 122 -37.56 -0.45 -18.76
C VAL A 122 -36.86 -0.43 -17.40
N ASN A 123 -37.62 -0.38 -16.30
CA ASN A 123 -37.04 -0.41 -14.95
C ASN A 123 -36.42 -1.76 -14.60
N ALA A 124 -37.09 -2.86 -14.97
CA ALA A 124 -36.56 -4.21 -14.78
C ALA A 124 -35.28 -4.42 -15.57
N LEU A 125 -35.22 -3.96 -16.82
CA LEU A 125 -34.02 -4.03 -17.65
C LEU A 125 -32.88 -3.17 -17.09
N ALA A 126 -33.18 -1.95 -16.62
CA ALA A 126 -32.19 -1.08 -15.98
C ALA A 126 -31.60 -1.74 -14.71
N LEU A 127 -32.44 -2.33 -13.85
CA LEU A 127 -32.01 -3.10 -12.68
C LEU A 127 -31.10 -4.27 -13.07
N SER A 128 -31.52 -5.10 -14.03
CA SER A 128 -30.75 -6.25 -14.47
C SER A 128 -29.38 -5.82 -15.02
N VAL A 129 -29.34 -4.75 -15.83
CA VAL A 129 -28.09 -4.19 -16.34
C VAL A 129 -27.22 -3.64 -15.19
N SER A 130 -27.80 -2.93 -14.22
CA SER A 130 -27.06 -2.47 -13.03
C SER A 130 -26.48 -3.64 -12.23
N PHE A 131 -27.26 -4.71 -11.97
CA PHE A 131 -26.77 -5.88 -11.24
C PHE A 131 -25.65 -6.60 -11.99
N ILE A 132 -25.80 -6.79 -13.30
CA ILE A 132 -24.75 -7.39 -14.14
C ILE A 132 -23.48 -6.53 -14.10
N LEU A 133 -23.60 -5.22 -14.25
CA LEU A 133 -22.45 -4.32 -14.23
C LEU A 133 -21.78 -4.30 -12.85
N ILE A 134 -22.56 -4.25 -11.76
CA ILE A 134 -22.01 -4.36 -10.40
C ILE A 134 -21.24 -5.66 -10.25
N PHE A 135 -21.84 -6.78 -10.65
CA PHE A 135 -21.20 -8.09 -10.54
C PHE A 135 -19.92 -8.17 -11.37
N VAL A 136 -19.96 -7.76 -12.64
CA VAL A 136 -18.80 -7.82 -13.55
C VAL A 136 -17.68 -6.91 -13.08
N THR A 137 -17.97 -5.64 -12.76
CA THR A 137 -16.94 -4.68 -12.31
C THR A 137 -16.35 -5.08 -10.96
N THR A 138 -17.17 -5.56 -10.03
CA THR A 138 -16.68 -6.07 -8.74
C THR A 138 -15.80 -7.31 -8.94
N THR A 139 -16.20 -8.23 -9.81
CA THR A 139 -15.41 -9.44 -10.12
C THR A 139 -14.09 -9.08 -10.78
N GLN A 140 -14.09 -8.12 -11.72
CA GLN A 140 -12.89 -7.63 -12.39
C GLN A 140 -11.94 -6.91 -11.42
N ALA A 141 -12.44 -6.00 -10.59
CA ALA A 141 -11.62 -5.30 -9.60
C ALA A 141 -11.04 -6.27 -8.56
N ASN A 142 -11.76 -7.34 -8.25
CA ASN A 142 -11.33 -8.40 -7.34
C ASN A 142 -10.54 -9.51 -8.03
N SER A 143 -10.26 -9.42 -9.34
CA SER A 143 -9.38 -10.37 -10.04
C SER A 143 -7.90 -10.06 -9.78
N THR A 144 -6.98 -11.01 -10.01
CA THR A 144 -5.54 -10.76 -9.84
C THR A 144 -5.07 -9.57 -10.68
N PRO A 145 -5.42 -9.48 -11.99
CA PRO A 145 -5.07 -8.31 -12.79
C PRO A 145 -5.67 -7.00 -12.28
N GLY A 146 -6.92 -7.04 -11.76
CA GLY A 146 -7.59 -5.87 -11.19
C GLY A 146 -6.91 -5.35 -9.92
N LEU A 147 -6.50 -6.25 -9.04
CA LEU A 147 -5.75 -5.92 -7.82
C LEU A 147 -4.36 -5.37 -8.14
N ILE A 148 -3.62 -6.00 -9.06
CA ILE A 148 -2.31 -5.53 -9.50
C ILE A 148 -2.41 -4.14 -10.14
N LYS A 149 -3.40 -3.92 -11.02
CA LYS A 149 -3.66 -2.60 -11.59
C LYS A 149 -3.92 -1.56 -10.50
N SER A 150 -4.68 -1.93 -9.47
CA SER A 150 -5.00 -1.03 -8.36
C SER A 150 -3.75 -0.65 -7.57
N LEU A 151 -2.78 -1.56 -7.37
CA LEU A 151 -1.54 -1.28 -6.63
C LEU A 151 -0.80 -0.04 -7.14
N GLY A 152 -0.80 0.23 -8.45
CA GLY A 152 -0.12 1.39 -9.03
C GLY A 152 -0.88 2.72 -8.91
N HIS A 153 -2.20 2.66 -8.69
CA HIS A 153 -3.09 3.83 -8.74
C HIS A 153 -3.51 4.34 -7.36
N VAL A 154 -3.29 3.56 -6.29
CA VAL A 154 -3.55 4.03 -4.92
C VAL A 154 -2.50 5.03 -4.48
N SER A 155 -2.96 6.19 -4.04
CA SER A 155 -2.07 7.20 -3.45
C SER A 155 -1.43 6.66 -2.16
N PRO A 156 -0.11 6.85 -1.95
CA PRO A 156 0.60 6.39 -0.76
C PRO A 156 0.07 7.01 0.55
N PHE A 157 -0.72 8.08 0.46
CA PHE A 157 -1.37 8.72 1.62
C PHE A 157 -2.59 7.95 2.16
N TYR A 158 -3.01 6.87 1.48
CA TYR A 158 -4.05 5.95 1.95
C TYR A 158 -3.46 4.56 2.25
N PRO A 159 -2.54 4.44 3.23
CA PRO A 159 -1.82 3.19 3.50
C PRO A 159 -2.74 2.02 3.86
N GLY A 160 -3.90 2.28 4.49
CA GLY A 160 -4.89 1.23 4.76
C GLY A 160 -5.47 0.62 3.48
N THR A 161 -5.71 1.42 2.45
CA THR A 161 -6.19 0.94 1.14
C THR A 161 -5.09 0.21 0.38
N VAL A 162 -3.86 0.74 0.38
CA VAL A 162 -2.69 0.07 -0.22
C VAL A 162 -2.52 -1.32 0.39
N HIS A 163 -2.50 -1.39 1.73
CA HIS A 163 -2.39 -2.66 2.46
C HIS A 163 -3.53 -3.61 2.19
N SER A 164 -4.77 -3.13 2.16
CA SER A 164 -5.91 -3.98 1.83
C SER A 164 -5.77 -4.64 0.45
N VAL A 165 -5.21 -3.95 -0.54
CA VAL A 165 -4.94 -4.53 -1.86
C VAL A 165 -3.78 -5.53 -1.80
N MET A 166 -2.67 -5.17 -1.14
CA MET A 166 -1.50 -6.05 -0.99
C MET A 166 -1.85 -7.33 -0.24
N SER A 167 -2.52 -7.26 0.91
CA SER A 167 -2.94 -8.44 1.69
C SER A 167 -3.80 -9.40 0.86
N ARG A 168 -4.67 -8.88 -0.02
CA ARG A 168 -5.50 -9.71 -0.90
C ARG A 168 -4.73 -10.38 -2.04
N LEU A 169 -3.58 -9.83 -2.43
CA LEU A 169 -2.65 -10.47 -3.36
C LEU A 169 -1.79 -11.51 -2.62
N ILE A 170 -1.25 -11.15 -1.45
CA ILE A 170 -0.45 -12.04 -0.61
C ILE A 170 -1.24 -13.29 -0.21
N GLN A 171 -2.52 -13.14 0.17
CA GLN A 171 -3.40 -14.25 0.55
C GLN A 171 -3.66 -15.26 -0.58
N ARG A 172 -3.44 -14.89 -1.85
CA ARG A 172 -3.52 -15.82 -2.98
C ARG A 172 -2.29 -16.72 -3.09
N GLY A 173 -1.18 -16.32 -2.48
CA GLY A 173 0.03 -17.11 -2.40
C GLY A 173 0.78 -17.21 -3.74
N PRO A 174 1.45 -18.34 -4.03
CA PRO A 174 2.35 -18.45 -5.18
C PRO A 174 1.71 -18.23 -6.56
N GLU A 175 0.40 -18.42 -6.71
CA GLU A 175 -0.30 -18.26 -7.99
C GLU A 175 -0.23 -16.83 -8.58
N VAL A 176 0.03 -15.83 -7.73
CA VAL A 176 0.16 -14.44 -8.18
C VAL A 176 1.58 -14.01 -8.48
N VAL A 177 2.59 -14.86 -8.27
CA VAL A 177 3.99 -14.51 -8.52
C VAL A 177 4.24 -14.22 -9.99
N ASP A 178 3.78 -15.09 -10.91
CA ASP A 178 3.89 -14.87 -12.36
C ASP A 178 3.30 -13.52 -12.83
N PRO A 179 2.02 -13.19 -12.52
CA PRO A 179 1.45 -11.92 -12.96
C PRO A 179 2.08 -10.71 -12.26
N LEU A 180 2.60 -10.86 -11.04
CA LEU A 180 3.38 -9.81 -10.37
C LEU A 180 4.73 -9.60 -11.06
N SER A 181 5.49 -10.66 -11.36
CA SER A 181 6.77 -10.61 -12.09
C SER A 181 6.61 -9.92 -13.44
N LYS A 182 5.64 -10.37 -14.24
CA LYS A 182 5.35 -9.78 -15.55
C LYS A 182 5.00 -8.30 -15.45
N THR A 183 4.27 -7.89 -14.42
CA THR A 183 3.92 -6.47 -14.24
C THR A 183 5.13 -5.66 -13.78
N LEU A 184 6.02 -6.26 -12.99
CA LEU A 184 7.27 -5.65 -12.55
C LEU A 184 8.19 -5.40 -13.74
N GLU A 185 8.46 -6.42 -14.56
CA GLU A 185 9.22 -6.34 -15.82
C GLU A 185 8.69 -5.19 -16.70
N GLN A 186 7.39 -5.18 -16.99
CA GLN A 186 6.75 -4.12 -17.78
C GLN A 186 6.82 -2.72 -17.16
N THR A 187 7.07 -2.62 -15.86
CA THR A 187 7.22 -1.35 -15.15
C THR A 187 8.67 -0.89 -15.19
N LEU A 188 9.63 -1.81 -15.11
CA LEU A 188 11.06 -1.54 -15.18
C LEU A 188 11.52 -1.21 -16.62
N ASP A 189 10.86 -1.77 -17.64
CA ASP A 189 11.08 -1.44 -19.06
C ASP A 189 10.73 0.03 -19.44
N ARG A 190 10.24 0.85 -18.51
CA ARG A 190 9.78 2.21 -18.78
C ARG A 190 10.90 3.22 -18.53
N GLU A 191 10.94 4.26 -19.36
CA GLU A 191 11.86 5.40 -19.18
C GLU A 191 11.71 6.08 -17.81
N TYR A 192 10.49 6.11 -17.27
CA TYR A 192 10.22 6.63 -15.93
C TYR A 192 9.60 5.56 -15.03
N ILE A 193 10.32 5.22 -13.97
CA ILE A 193 9.89 4.25 -12.96
C ILE A 193 9.30 5.00 -11.76
N SER A 194 7.98 4.90 -11.59
CA SER A 194 7.32 5.40 -10.39
C SER A 194 7.71 4.53 -9.19
N PRO A 195 8.09 5.10 -8.04
CA PRO A 195 8.62 4.30 -6.94
C PRO A 195 7.56 3.46 -6.23
N PHE A 196 6.27 3.66 -6.52
CA PHE A 196 5.20 3.00 -5.78
C PHE A 196 4.94 1.57 -6.23
N LEU A 197 4.80 1.35 -7.54
CA LEU A 197 4.37 0.05 -8.06
C LEU A 197 5.45 -1.03 -7.89
N PRO A 198 6.74 -0.80 -8.26
CA PRO A 198 7.80 -1.79 -8.06
C PRO A 198 7.97 -2.16 -6.60
N THR A 199 8.02 -1.19 -5.71
CA THR A 199 8.13 -1.44 -4.26
C THR A 199 6.94 -2.24 -3.71
N ARG A 200 5.70 -1.94 -4.12
CA ARG A 200 4.52 -2.68 -3.65
C ARG A 200 4.45 -4.09 -4.20
N ILE A 201 4.88 -4.30 -5.44
CA ILE A 201 5.04 -5.63 -6.01
C ILE A 201 6.11 -6.39 -5.21
N ALA A 202 7.27 -5.78 -4.99
CA ALA A 202 8.35 -6.39 -4.22
C ALA A 202 7.92 -6.74 -2.79
N TYR A 203 7.12 -5.88 -2.15
CA TYR A 203 6.53 -6.16 -0.85
C TYR A 203 5.66 -7.42 -0.90
N CYS A 204 4.74 -7.50 -1.87
CA CYS A 204 3.91 -8.68 -2.04
C CYS A 204 4.73 -9.95 -2.28
N LEU A 205 5.78 -9.87 -3.12
CA LEU A 205 6.68 -11.00 -3.38
C LEU A 205 7.43 -11.44 -2.13
N SER A 206 7.95 -10.49 -1.34
CA SER A 206 8.66 -10.76 -0.09
C SER A 206 7.78 -11.46 0.94
N GLU A 207 6.51 -11.06 1.05
CA GLU A 207 5.53 -11.64 1.98
C GLU A 207 4.98 -12.99 1.50
N ILE A 208 4.94 -13.23 0.17
CA ILE A 208 4.58 -14.55 -0.38
C ILE A 208 5.66 -15.58 -0.06
N GLY A 209 6.94 -15.17 -0.07
CA GLY A 209 8.06 -15.98 0.41
C GLY A 209 8.29 -17.30 -0.33
N SER A 210 7.78 -17.43 -1.57
CA SER A 210 8.01 -18.64 -2.38
C SER A 210 9.41 -18.59 -3.03
N PRO A 211 10.03 -19.74 -3.36
CA PRO A 211 11.32 -19.75 -4.06
C PRO A 211 11.29 -18.98 -5.39
N GLN A 212 10.14 -18.98 -6.06
CA GLN A 212 9.93 -18.21 -7.27
C GLN A 212 9.90 -16.69 -6.99
N ALA A 213 9.22 -16.27 -5.93
CA ALA A 213 9.18 -14.87 -5.53
C ALA A 213 10.56 -14.35 -5.12
N GLU A 214 11.33 -15.17 -4.38
CA GLU A 214 12.74 -14.88 -4.04
C GLU A 214 13.60 -14.75 -5.31
N ALA A 215 13.44 -15.65 -6.29
CA ALA A 215 14.17 -15.60 -7.54
C ALA A 215 13.89 -14.31 -8.35
N VAL A 216 12.62 -13.88 -8.41
CA VAL A 216 12.23 -12.61 -9.06
C VAL A 216 12.88 -11.42 -8.36
N LEU A 217 12.82 -11.35 -7.02
CA LEU A 217 13.45 -10.27 -6.26
C LEU A 217 14.98 -10.26 -6.43
N LYS A 218 15.61 -11.43 -6.41
CA LYS A 218 17.05 -11.58 -6.66
C LYS A 218 17.42 -11.04 -8.04
N GLN A 219 16.66 -11.40 -9.08
CA GLN A 219 16.91 -10.94 -10.44
C GLN A 219 16.83 -9.42 -10.53
N VAL A 220 15.79 -8.81 -9.95
CA VAL A 220 15.65 -7.35 -9.95
C VAL A 220 16.82 -6.68 -9.24
N VAL A 221 17.24 -7.16 -8.08
CA VAL A 221 18.37 -6.58 -7.34
C VAL A 221 19.70 -6.75 -8.09
N ALA A 222 19.90 -7.87 -8.78
CA ALA A 222 21.17 -8.16 -9.46
C ALA A 222 21.28 -7.55 -10.86
N GLU A 223 20.17 -7.44 -11.60
CA GLU A 223 20.18 -7.12 -13.04
C GLU A 223 19.54 -5.77 -13.37
N GLU A 224 18.60 -5.29 -12.55
CA GLU A 224 17.79 -4.10 -12.87
C GLU A 224 18.12 -2.87 -12.00
N ILE A 225 18.68 -3.09 -10.81
CA ILE A 225 19.09 -2.00 -9.91
C ILE A 225 20.50 -1.55 -10.30
N ASP A 226 20.59 -0.33 -10.83
CA ASP A 226 21.85 0.34 -11.13
C ASP A 226 21.99 1.59 -10.24
N LEU A 227 22.87 1.49 -9.23
CA LEU A 227 23.12 2.57 -8.27
C LEU A 227 24.19 3.57 -8.76
N SER A 228 24.42 3.66 -10.07
CA SER A 228 25.27 4.68 -10.71
C SER A 228 24.53 5.98 -11.05
N ASP A 229 23.19 5.98 -11.07
CA ASP A 229 22.39 7.20 -11.24
C ASP A 229 21.83 7.68 -9.89
N ASN A 230 21.72 8.99 -9.71
CA ASN A 230 21.09 9.60 -8.54
C ASN A 230 19.58 9.80 -8.71
N GLU A 231 19.02 9.52 -9.89
CA GLU A 231 17.58 9.62 -10.15
C GLU A 231 16.82 8.35 -9.76
N ASN A 232 15.73 8.50 -9.00
CA ASN A 232 14.76 7.43 -8.66
C ASN A 232 15.19 6.31 -7.68
N THR A 233 16.18 6.52 -6.83
CA THR A 233 16.70 5.49 -5.91
C THR A 233 15.80 5.01 -4.76
N LYS A 234 14.56 5.53 -4.67
CA LYS A 234 13.62 5.14 -3.59
C LYS A 234 13.09 3.73 -3.76
N TRP A 235 12.77 3.31 -4.98
CA TRP A 235 12.22 1.97 -5.17
C TRP A 235 13.31 0.93 -5.03
N GLU A 236 14.50 1.20 -5.56
CA GLU A 236 15.71 0.38 -5.43
C GLU A 236 16.03 0.13 -3.97
N ALA A 237 16.16 1.20 -3.17
CA ALA A 237 16.43 1.09 -1.74
C ALA A 237 15.39 0.24 -1.00
N ALA A 238 14.11 0.39 -1.36
CA ALA A 238 13.06 -0.42 -0.76
C ALA A 238 13.12 -1.89 -1.22
N VAL A 239 13.37 -2.15 -2.51
CA VAL A 239 13.49 -3.51 -3.06
C VAL A 239 14.68 -4.25 -2.46
N CYS A 240 15.86 -3.61 -2.34
CA CYS A 240 17.03 -4.19 -1.68
C CYS A 240 16.71 -4.61 -0.24
N CYS A 241 16.04 -3.74 0.53
CA CYS A 241 15.66 -4.06 1.91
C CYS A 241 14.62 -5.18 1.98
N LEU A 242 13.62 -5.20 1.09
CA LEU A 242 12.59 -6.25 1.04
C LEU A 242 13.19 -7.60 0.65
N TYR A 243 14.13 -7.61 -0.29
CA TYR A 243 14.88 -8.80 -0.66
C TYR A 243 15.71 -9.33 0.52
N ALA A 244 16.40 -8.44 1.25
CA ALA A 244 17.14 -8.81 2.46
C ALA A 244 16.22 -9.40 3.55
N ASP A 245 15.04 -8.80 3.76
CA ASP A 245 14.10 -9.23 4.79
C ASP A 245 13.60 -10.66 4.59
N CYS A 246 13.17 -11.00 3.36
CA CYS A 246 12.62 -12.31 3.06
C CYS A 246 13.68 -13.40 2.89
N THR A 247 14.88 -13.03 2.45
CA THR A 247 15.92 -13.98 2.04
C THR A 247 16.98 -14.20 3.13
N GLY A 248 17.14 -13.23 4.03
CA GLY A 248 18.09 -13.30 5.14
C GLY A 248 19.54 -13.45 4.65
N PRO A 249 20.35 -14.33 5.25
CA PRO A 249 21.76 -14.52 4.87
C PRO A 249 22.00 -14.89 3.40
N ARG A 250 21.02 -15.49 2.72
CA ARG A 250 21.14 -15.83 1.29
C ARG A 250 21.22 -14.60 0.38
N ALA A 251 20.80 -13.42 0.84
CA ALA A 251 20.87 -12.18 0.07
C ALA A 251 22.26 -11.56 0.07
N VAL A 252 23.12 -11.93 1.02
CA VAL A 252 24.43 -11.28 1.26
C VAL A 252 25.30 -11.22 0.01
N PRO A 253 25.52 -12.31 -0.76
CA PRO A 253 26.42 -12.24 -1.92
C PRO A 253 25.95 -11.23 -2.98
N VAL A 254 24.64 -11.14 -3.21
CA VAL A 254 24.06 -10.22 -4.20
C VAL A 254 24.15 -8.77 -3.73
N LEU A 255 23.91 -8.52 -2.43
CA LEU A 255 24.00 -7.18 -1.87
C LEU A 255 25.45 -6.70 -1.71
N GLN A 256 26.41 -7.60 -1.50
CA GLN A 256 27.85 -7.29 -1.51
C GLN A 256 28.31 -6.93 -2.91
N GLU A 257 27.93 -7.70 -3.93
CA GLU A 257 28.22 -7.36 -5.33
C GLU A 257 27.61 -6.01 -5.72
N LEU A 258 26.38 -5.73 -5.28
CA LEU A 258 25.76 -4.42 -5.49
C LEU A 258 26.53 -3.31 -4.77
N LEU A 259 27.01 -3.53 -3.54
CA LEU A 259 27.83 -2.56 -2.81
C LEU A 259 29.13 -2.22 -3.55
N GLU A 260 29.82 -3.24 -4.06
CA GLU A 260 31.08 -3.08 -4.80
C GLU A 260 30.90 -2.30 -6.11
N ASN A 261 29.75 -2.47 -6.77
CA ASN A 261 29.42 -1.79 -8.03
C ASN A 261 28.71 -0.44 -7.86
N SER A 262 28.38 -0.04 -6.62
CA SER A 262 27.66 1.20 -6.34
C SER A 262 28.56 2.43 -6.31
N ASP A 263 28.04 3.57 -6.77
CA ASP A 263 28.67 4.87 -6.51
C ASP A 263 28.73 5.18 -5.01
N GLU A 264 29.80 5.84 -4.55
CA GLU A 264 30.02 6.23 -3.13
C GLU A 264 28.79 6.93 -2.52
N LYS A 265 28.05 7.70 -3.33
CA LYS A 265 26.83 8.41 -2.89
C LYS A 265 25.63 7.52 -2.64
N GLN A 266 25.59 6.32 -3.20
CA GLN A 266 24.48 5.37 -3.13
C GLN A 266 24.82 4.09 -2.38
N GLN A 267 26.08 3.87 -1.98
CA GLN A 267 26.52 2.73 -1.17
C GLN A 267 25.72 2.55 0.13
N PHE A 268 25.12 3.61 0.68
CA PHE A 268 24.23 3.52 1.85
C PHE A 268 23.03 2.58 1.62
N ILE A 269 22.58 2.40 0.37
CA ILE A 269 21.45 1.53 0.02
C ILE A 269 21.77 0.05 0.30
N PRO A 270 22.79 -0.55 -0.35
CA PRO A 270 23.16 -1.93 -0.06
C PRO A 270 23.64 -2.09 1.39
N LEU A 271 24.32 -1.11 1.99
CA LEU A 271 24.69 -1.16 3.42
C LEU A 271 23.47 -1.28 4.33
N CYS A 272 22.43 -0.46 4.13
CA CYS A 272 21.21 -0.55 4.92
C CYS A 272 20.46 -1.87 4.69
N ALA A 273 20.49 -2.42 3.47
CA ALA A 273 19.88 -3.72 3.18
C ALA A 273 20.67 -4.88 3.82
N LEU A 274 22.01 -4.82 3.81
CA LEU A 274 22.89 -5.84 4.42
C LEU A 274 22.60 -6.03 5.90
N VAL A 275 22.37 -4.97 6.66
CA VAL A 275 21.98 -5.05 8.09
C VAL A 275 20.72 -5.90 8.28
N ARG A 276 19.76 -5.80 7.36
CA ARG A 276 18.47 -6.49 7.46
C ARG A 276 18.54 -7.99 7.15
N THR A 277 19.64 -8.45 6.55
CA THR A 277 19.86 -9.90 6.32
C THR A 277 19.98 -10.67 7.64
N GLY A 278 20.39 -9.99 8.72
CA GLY A 278 20.68 -10.62 10.01
C GLY A 278 21.89 -11.54 9.97
N ASP A 279 22.71 -11.48 8.92
CA ASP A 279 23.96 -12.21 8.80
C ASP A 279 25.11 -11.48 9.50
N PHE A 280 25.98 -12.22 10.18
CA PHE A 280 27.09 -11.63 10.93
C PHE A 280 28.10 -10.93 10.03
N ASN A 281 28.49 -11.56 8.92
CA ASN A 281 29.49 -10.98 8.02
C ASN A 281 28.93 -9.72 7.36
N ALA A 282 27.63 -9.71 7.02
CA ALA A 282 26.95 -8.53 6.49
C ALA A 282 26.93 -7.37 7.51
N ILE A 283 26.64 -7.65 8.78
CA ILE A 283 26.69 -6.62 9.84
C ILE A 283 28.12 -6.12 10.05
N GLU A 284 29.11 -7.01 10.08
CA GLU A 284 30.52 -6.64 10.21
C GLU A 284 30.95 -5.70 9.09
N THR A 285 30.63 -6.04 7.83
CA THR A 285 30.85 -5.14 6.67
C THR A 285 30.20 -3.77 6.89
N VAL A 286 28.97 -3.72 7.42
CA VAL A 286 28.30 -2.43 7.64
C VAL A 286 28.93 -1.64 8.78
N LEU A 287 29.37 -2.30 9.86
CA LEU A 287 30.06 -1.66 10.97
C LEU A 287 31.37 -0.99 10.52
N GLU A 288 32.08 -1.59 9.56
CA GLU A 288 33.26 -0.99 8.92
C GLU A 288 32.94 0.28 8.10
N HIS A 289 31.69 0.45 7.66
CA HIS A 289 31.23 1.59 6.85
C HIS A 289 30.30 2.56 7.62
N VAL A 290 30.24 2.48 8.95
CA VAL A 290 29.39 3.39 9.75
C VAL A 290 29.79 4.86 9.55
N ASP A 291 31.09 5.14 9.45
CA ASP A 291 31.59 6.50 9.22
C ASP A 291 31.09 7.06 7.87
N ASP A 292 31.01 6.21 6.83
CA ASP A 292 30.47 6.61 5.52
C ASP A 292 28.97 6.88 5.59
N LEU A 293 28.22 6.07 6.33
CA LEU A 293 26.80 6.31 6.60
C LEU A 293 26.58 7.63 7.35
N GLN A 294 27.41 7.93 8.35
CA GLN A 294 27.36 9.19 9.09
C GLN A 294 27.75 10.39 8.21
N LYS A 295 28.79 10.25 7.39
CA LYS A 295 29.20 11.26 6.39
C LYS A 295 28.07 11.54 5.40
N GLN A 296 27.34 10.52 4.96
CA GLN A 296 26.17 10.67 4.10
C GLN A 296 25.06 11.52 4.75
N LEU A 297 24.86 11.42 6.07
CA LEU A 297 23.90 12.26 6.80
C LEU A 297 24.29 13.74 6.83
N GLN A 298 25.58 14.06 6.71
CA GLN A 298 26.10 15.42 6.70
C GLN A 298 26.01 16.10 5.33
N GLN A 299 25.72 15.34 4.26
CA GLN A 299 25.64 15.92 2.93
C GLN A 299 24.42 16.85 2.79
N PRO A 300 24.59 18.04 2.20
CA PRO A 300 23.55 19.09 2.17
C PRO A 300 22.28 18.75 1.36
N PHE A 301 22.27 17.63 0.64
CA PHE A 301 21.16 17.22 -0.23
C PHE A 301 20.65 15.80 0.04
N THR A 302 21.02 15.18 1.17
CA THR A 302 20.50 13.85 1.51
C THR A 302 18.98 13.91 1.66
N ASN A 303 18.29 13.12 0.84
CA ASN A 303 16.84 13.06 0.85
C ASN A 303 16.33 12.70 2.25
N ARG A 304 15.31 13.39 2.76
CA ARG A 304 14.75 13.10 4.10
C ARG A 304 14.36 11.63 4.29
N GLY A 305 13.91 10.94 3.24
CA GLY A 305 13.62 9.52 3.28
C GLY A 305 14.87 8.66 3.49
N PHE A 306 15.96 8.98 2.78
CA PHE A 306 17.24 8.27 2.91
C PHE A 306 17.96 8.59 4.23
N ALA A 307 17.93 9.85 4.67
CA ALA A 307 18.44 10.21 6.00
C ALA A 307 17.69 9.44 7.10
N ALA A 308 16.37 9.31 7.00
CA ALA A 308 15.60 8.50 7.94
C ALA A 308 15.95 7.01 7.86
N MET A 309 16.14 6.47 6.66
CA MET A 309 16.59 5.08 6.45
C MET A 309 17.93 4.83 7.14
N ILE A 310 18.95 5.66 6.86
CA ILE A 310 20.27 5.54 7.48
C ILE A 310 20.17 5.63 9.00
N ARG A 311 19.49 6.66 9.54
CA ARG A 311 19.36 6.84 11.00
C ARG A 311 18.65 5.68 11.69
N LEU A 312 17.59 5.15 11.07
CA LEU A 312 16.86 4.01 11.63
C LEU A 312 17.69 2.73 11.55
N THR A 313 18.51 2.55 10.51
CA THR A 313 19.48 1.45 10.42
C THR A 313 20.53 1.56 11.53
N LEU A 314 21.13 2.75 11.71
CA LEU A 314 22.11 3.00 12.77
C LEU A 314 21.51 2.81 14.17
N GLN A 315 20.28 3.28 14.38
CA GLN A 315 19.55 3.04 15.63
C GLN A 315 19.30 1.54 15.85
N ALA A 316 18.94 0.80 14.80
CA ALA A 316 18.73 -0.63 14.90
C ALA A 316 20.02 -1.38 15.29
N LEU A 317 21.16 -0.97 14.73
CA LEU A 317 22.47 -1.49 15.12
C LEU A 317 22.81 -1.14 16.57
N ALA A 318 22.49 0.07 17.03
CA ALA A 318 22.81 0.53 18.38
C ALA A 318 21.94 -0.09 19.48
N GLU A 319 20.64 -0.19 19.24
CA GLU A 319 19.65 -0.58 20.26
C GLU A 319 19.17 -2.03 20.11
N GLY A 320 19.41 -2.66 18.96
CA GLY A 320 18.98 -4.02 18.65
C GLY A 320 19.57 -5.08 19.60
N GLN A 321 18.72 -6.02 20.02
CA GLN A 321 19.08 -7.14 20.90
C GLN A 321 18.92 -8.49 20.19
N SER A 322 18.39 -8.48 18.95
CA SER A 322 18.16 -9.64 18.12
C SER A 322 18.19 -9.28 16.63
N PRO A 323 18.39 -10.25 15.73
CA PRO A 323 18.34 -10.00 14.29
C PRO A 323 16.97 -9.51 13.80
N GLU A 324 15.90 -9.84 14.51
CA GLU A 324 14.55 -9.37 14.18
C GLU A 324 14.40 -7.86 14.44
N ASP A 325 15.17 -7.30 15.37
CA ASP A 325 15.17 -5.87 15.66
C ASP A 325 15.74 -5.05 14.49
N LEU A 326 16.66 -5.65 13.72
CA LEU A 326 17.23 -5.06 12.52
C LEU A 326 16.17 -4.89 11.42
N LYS A 327 15.32 -5.92 11.25
CA LYS A 327 14.20 -5.93 10.30
C LYS A 327 13.03 -5.07 10.74
N ALA A 328 12.84 -4.91 12.05
CA ALA A 328 11.73 -4.14 12.62
C ALA A 328 11.79 -2.62 12.36
N SER A 329 12.95 -2.11 11.97
CA SER A 329 13.15 -0.68 11.73
C SER A 329 12.16 -0.13 10.68
N PRO A 330 11.41 0.96 10.97
CA PRO A 330 10.31 1.45 10.13
C PRO A 330 10.78 2.29 8.93
N ILE A 331 11.79 1.80 8.20
CA ILE A 331 12.48 2.55 7.13
C ILE A 331 11.53 3.01 6.01
N TYR A 332 10.55 2.18 5.64
CA TYR A 332 9.64 2.46 4.53
C TYR A 332 8.66 3.60 4.79
N HIS A 333 8.38 3.90 6.07
CA HIS A 333 7.40 4.91 6.45
C HIS A 333 7.76 6.30 5.91
N ARG A 334 9.04 6.67 5.99
CA ARG A 334 9.54 7.98 5.56
C ARG A 334 9.83 8.08 4.08
N MET A 335 9.90 6.95 3.38
CA MET A 335 10.03 6.92 1.93
C MET A 335 8.71 7.27 1.22
N LEU A 336 7.58 7.31 1.96
CA LEU A 336 6.23 7.60 1.46
C LEU A 336 5.77 6.63 0.37
N LEU A 337 6.12 5.34 0.50
CA LEU A 337 5.79 4.31 -0.50
C LEU A 337 4.39 3.72 -0.31
N GLY A 338 3.70 4.11 0.78
CA GLY A 338 2.44 3.52 1.20
C GLY A 338 2.62 2.17 1.92
N LEU A 339 3.86 1.78 2.20
CA LEU A 339 4.18 0.63 3.02
C LEU A 339 4.13 1.01 4.51
N ARG A 340 3.46 0.18 5.29
CA ARG A 340 3.56 0.13 6.75
C ARG A 340 3.67 -1.35 7.12
N PRO A 341 4.84 -2.00 6.97
CA PRO A 341 4.98 -3.36 7.48
C PRO A 341 4.45 -3.36 8.92
N ASP A 342 3.65 -4.37 9.25
CA ASP A 342 2.97 -4.44 10.54
C ASP A 342 3.99 -4.15 11.65
N HIS A 343 3.78 -3.05 12.39
CA HIS A 343 4.64 -2.64 13.51
C HIS A 343 4.53 -3.62 14.71
N GLN A 344 4.18 -4.88 14.45
CA GLN A 344 3.98 -5.93 15.44
C GLN A 344 5.29 -6.46 16.00
N THR A 345 6.44 -6.03 15.47
CA THR A 345 7.72 -6.25 16.12
C THR A 345 7.77 -5.40 17.39
N GLN A 346 7.38 -6.00 18.52
CA GLN A 346 7.54 -5.44 19.85
C GLN A 346 9.02 -5.51 20.27
N THR A 347 9.90 -4.85 19.51
CA THR A 347 11.35 -4.80 19.78
C THR A 347 11.68 -4.01 21.04
N GLY A 348 10.71 -3.31 21.61
CA GLY A 348 10.91 -2.38 22.72
C GLY A 348 11.68 -1.11 22.33
N ILE A 349 12.18 -1.02 21.09
CA ILE A 349 12.93 0.12 20.55
C ILE A 349 11.96 1.27 20.26
N VAL A 350 12.27 2.45 20.79
CA VAL A 350 11.53 3.67 20.49
C VAL A 350 12.18 4.34 19.28
N TRP A 351 11.67 4.02 18.10
CA TRP A 351 12.24 4.48 16.83
C TRP A 351 12.22 6.01 16.70
N ASN A 352 13.42 6.60 16.59
CA ASN A 352 13.64 8.02 16.40
C ASN A 352 14.24 8.29 15.02
N GLN A 353 13.51 9.01 14.17
CA GLN A 353 13.95 9.31 12.80
C GLN A 353 14.98 10.46 12.73
N GLN A 354 15.23 11.10 13.87
CA GLN A 354 16.28 12.10 14.06
C GLN A 354 17.40 11.54 14.93
N TRP A 355 17.48 10.22 15.10
CA TRP A 355 18.52 9.57 15.87
C TRP A 355 19.90 9.93 15.31
N ASP A 356 20.79 10.38 16.18
CA ASP A 356 22.11 10.92 15.88
C ASP A 356 23.13 10.64 17.01
N ALA A 357 22.91 9.57 17.77
CA ALA A 357 23.81 9.22 18.85
C ALA A 357 25.17 8.75 18.32
N GLU A 358 26.21 8.94 19.14
CA GLU A 358 27.54 8.45 18.86
C GLU A 358 27.57 6.90 18.96
N LEU A 359 28.28 6.26 18.02
CA LEU A 359 28.37 4.80 17.93
C LEU A 359 29.78 4.37 18.33
N ASP A 360 29.88 3.53 19.35
CA ASP A 360 31.12 2.82 19.67
C ASP A 360 31.21 1.56 18.78
N ILE A 361 31.90 1.68 17.64
CA ILE A 361 31.99 0.62 16.63
C ILE A 361 32.58 -0.66 17.21
N ALA A 362 33.60 -0.56 18.07
CA ALA A 362 34.23 -1.73 18.67
C ALA A 362 33.26 -2.46 19.62
N ALA A 363 32.53 -1.70 20.46
CA ALA A 363 31.52 -2.29 21.33
C ALA A 363 30.36 -2.93 20.53
N LEU A 364 29.98 -2.35 19.39
CA LEU A 364 28.93 -2.91 18.52
C LEU A 364 29.38 -4.18 17.81
N GLN A 365 30.64 -4.24 17.35
CA GLN A 365 31.22 -5.45 16.78
C GLN A 365 31.20 -6.60 17.80
N ASP A 366 31.62 -6.32 19.04
CA ASP A 366 31.60 -7.30 20.13
C ASP A 366 30.16 -7.75 20.43
N HIS A 367 29.23 -6.81 20.58
CA HIS A 367 27.81 -7.07 20.85
C HIS A 367 27.15 -7.97 19.79
N TRP A 368 27.25 -7.59 18.51
CA TRP A 368 26.64 -8.34 17.42
C TRP A 368 27.33 -9.69 17.18
N SER A 369 28.64 -9.78 17.41
CA SER A 369 29.35 -11.06 17.36
C SER A 369 28.84 -12.04 18.41
N HIS A 370 28.53 -11.56 19.62
CA HIS A 370 27.98 -12.39 20.69
C HIS A 370 26.57 -12.89 20.35
N ILE A 371 25.67 -11.98 19.95
CA ILE A 371 24.28 -12.31 19.59
C ILE A 371 24.21 -13.35 18.47
N LEU A 372 24.97 -13.15 17.39
CA LEU A 372 24.86 -13.98 16.19
C LEU A 372 25.61 -15.31 16.28
N LYS A 373 26.74 -15.35 17.01
CA LYS A 373 27.41 -16.63 17.32
C LYS A 373 26.54 -17.49 18.24
N GLN A 374 25.88 -16.91 19.23
CA GLN A 374 24.99 -17.65 20.13
C GLN A 374 23.78 -18.23 19.37
N LYS A 375 23.19 -17.46 18.44
CA LYS A 375 22.07 -17.92 17.59
C LYS A 375 22.47 -19.11 16.70
N SER A 376 23.63 -19.04 16.03
CA SER A 376 24.07 -20.12 15.14
C SER A 376 24.36 -21.43 15.88
N ILE A 377 24.82 -21.37 17.13
CA ILE A 377 25.02 -22.55 17.99
C ILE A 377 23.67 -23.20 18.34
N VAL A 378 22.66 -22.40 18.69
CA VAL A 378 21.31 -22.90 19.02
C VAL A 378 20.65 -23.54 17.80
N GLU A 379 20.71 -22.90 16.63
CA GLU A 379 20.13 -23.43 15.39
C GLU A 379 20.80 -24.74 14.93
N GLN A 380 22.11 -24.88 15.15
CA GLN A 380 22.84 -26.13 14.86
C GLN A 380 22.46 -27.27 15.82
N GLN A 381 22.19 -26.97 17.09
CA GLN A 381 21.77 -27.95 18.09
C GLN A 381 20.33 -28.43 17.85
N ASP A 382 19.43 -27.52 17.46
CA ASP A 382 18.05 -27.84 17.09
C ASP A 382 17.98 -28.68 15.80
N ALA A 383 18.79 -28.36 14.79
CA ALA A 383 18.89 -29.14 13.56
C ALA A 383 19.43 -30.57 13.78
N GLN A 384 20.11 -30.81 14.89
CA GLN A 384 20.67 -32.11 15.29
C GLN A 384 19.76 -32.91 16.24
N GLY A 385 18.59 -32.37 16.60
CA GLY A 385 17.61 -33.04 17.46
C GLY A 385 18.05 -33.21 18.92
N ASN A 386 19.03 -32.43 19.38
CA ASN A 386 19.50 -32.46 20.76
C ASN A 386 18.63 -31.53 21.63
N PRO A 387 18.20 -31.94 22.84
CA PRO A 387 17.41 -31.08 23.70
C PRO A 387 18.25 -29.86 24.15
N VAL A 388 17.75 -28.66 23.85
CA VAL A 388 18.34 -27.39 24.27
C VAL A 388 18.26 -27.27 25.79
N TYR A 389 19.38 -27.49 26.46
CA TYR A 389 19.55 -27.06 27.85
C TYR A 389 19.94 -25.58 27.83
N ILE A 390 18.97 -24.69 28.05
CA ILE A 390 19.25 -23.28 28.34
C ILE A 390 20.02 -23.26 29.66
N ILE A 391 21.34 -23.12 29.59
CA ILE A 391 22.14 -22.70 30.73
C ILE A 391 21.81 -21.23 30.92
N ALA A 392 21.01 -20.94 31.94
CA ALA A 392 20.85 -19.58 32.45
C ALA A 392 22.21 -19.11 33.00
N GLY A 393 23.04 -18.57 32.10
CA GLY A 393 24.26 -17.85 32.44
C GLY A 393 23.91 -16.37 32.58
N ASP A 394 23.97 -15.90 33.82
CA ASP A 394 24.04 -14.52 34.30
C ASP A 394 23.63 -13.41 33.31
N THR A 395 22.43 -12.88 33.55
CA THR A 395 22.03 -11.56 33.07
C THR A 395 23.01 -10.50 33.63
N PRO A 396 23.75 -9.75 32.80
CA PRO A 396 24.45 -8.57 33.31
C PRO A 396 23.42 -7.54 33.79
N PRO A 397 23.69 -6.79 34.87
CA PRO A 397 22.71 -5.91 35.46
C PRO A 397 22.37 -4.75 34.54
N VAL A 398 21.10 -4.35 34.59
CA VAL A 398 20.54 -3.14 33.98
C VAL A 398 21.16 -1.92 34.67
N GLU A 399 22.37 -1.53 34.26
CA GLU A 399 23.07 -0.36 34.79
C GLU A 399 23.91 0.35 33.71
N ALA A 400 23.28 0.63 32.57
CA ALA A 400 23.74 1.64 31.61
C ALA A 400 22.58 2.59 31.27
N ARG A 401 21.99 3.20 32.30
CA ARG A 401 21.08 4.34 32.16
C ARG A 401 21.42 5.40 33.20
N LYS A 402 22.21 6.38 32.79
CA LYS A 402 22.08 7.74 33.33
C LYS A 402 21.90 8.70 32.16
N PRO A 403 20.73 9.34 32.02
CA PRO A 403 20.65 10.58 31.27
C PRO A 403 21.40 11.64 32.08
N VAL A 404 22.42 12.25 31.48
CA VAL A 404 22.92 13.55 31.95
C VAL A 404 21.87 14.57 31.54
N LEU A 405 20.95 14.85 32.46
CA LEU A 405 20.23 16.12 32.46
C LEU A 405 21.22 17.18 32.91
N GLU A 406 21.89 17.82 31.96
CA GLU A 406 22.49 19.13 32.22
C GLU A 406 21.38 20.18 32.09
N ASN A 407 21.03 20.75 33.23
CA ASN A 407 20.41 22.07 33.29
C ASN A 407 21.49 23.07 32.88
N ASP A 408 21.20 23.86 31.84
CA ASP A 408 21.25 25.32 31.88
C ASP A 408 20.31 25.91 30.82
#